data_AF-A0A7X0JW24-F1
#
_entry.id   AF-A0A7X0JW24-F1
#
_cell.length_a   1.000
_cell.length_b   1.000
_cell.length_c   1.000
_cell.angle_alpha   90.00
_cell.angle_beta   90.00
_cell.angle_gamma   90.00
#
_symmetry.space_group_name_H-M   'P 1'
#
loop_
_entity.id
_entity.type
_entity.pdbx_description
1 polymer ?
#
loop_
_entity_poly.entity_id
_entity_poly.type
_entity_poly.pdbx_seq_one_letter_code
_entity_poly.pdbx_strand_id
1 'polypeptide(L)'
;MLLFILVTCFTVALVVVIHYEILRALSQLLPMLHIIHRHRIAVGVLGALVAHAIEIWIFAAVYYWMIQEPAWGSFQGAFNGNFMDCVYFSFTSYTTLGFGDIEPHGMVRYLTGIESLTGLVLVTWSASFLFYEMQKYWEQD
;
A
#
# COMPACT_ATOMS: atom_id res chain seq x y z
N MET A 1 4.70 13.79 19.85
CA MET A 1 5.83 13.66 18.90
C MET A 1 6.43 12.25 18.91
N LEU A 2 6.96 11.74 20.05
CA LEU A 2 7.51 10.37 20.11
C LEU A 2 6.49 9.30 19.69
N LEU A 3 5.26 9.36 20.20
CA LEU A 3 4.19 8.42 19.85
C LEU A 3 3.87 8.42 18.34
N PHE A 4 3.83 9.61 17.71
CA PHE A 4 3.62 9.74 16.26
C PHE A 4 4.72 9.01 15.45
N ILE A 5 5.98 9.15 15.88
CA ILE A 5 7.12 8.48 15.24
C ILE A 5 6.97 6.96 15.39
N LEU A 6 6.65 6.48 16.59
CA LEU A 6 6.46 5.06 16.85
C LEU A 6 5.32 4.47 16.01
N VAL A 7 4.18 5.17 15.92
CA VAL A 7 3.04 4.77 15.08
C VAL A 7 3.44 4.72 13.60
N THR A 8 4.12 5.75 13.10
CA THR A 8 4.60 5.79 11.71
C THR A 8 5.56 4.64 11.42
N CYS A 9 6.58 4.45 12.25
CA CYS A 9 7.56 3.36 12.07
C CYS A 9 6.91 1.98 12.14
N PHE A 10 5.99 1.78 13.09
CA PHE A 10 5.25 0.52 13.22
C PHE A 10 4.38 0.26 12.00
N THR A 11 3.65 1.28 11.52
CA THR A 11 2.79 1.17 10.34
C THR A 11 3.60 0.78 9.11
N VAL A 12 4.72 1.47 8.86
CA VAL A 12 5.63 1.17 7.74
C VAL A 12 6.21 -0.24 7.86
N ALA A 13 6.70 -0.63 9.03
CA ALA A 13 7.23 -1.97 9.23
C ALA A 13 6.16 -3.06 9.00
N LEU A 14 4.94 -2.83 9.49
CA LEU A 14 3.82 -3.74 9.31
C LEU A 14 3.46 -3.93 7.83
N VAL A 15 3.30 -2.84 7.06
CA VAL A 15 2.97 -2.95 5.64
C VAL A 15 4.09 -3.61 4.84
N VAL A 16 5.37 -3.33 5.16
CA VAL A 16 6.51 -3.96 4.50
C VAL A 16 6.54 -5.48 4.76
N VAL A 17 6.29 -5.91 6.00
CA VAL A 17 6.24 -7.34 6.35
C VAL A 17 5.06 -8.02 5.66
N ILE A 18 3.89 -7.40 5.64
CA ILE A 18 2.70 -7.93 4.95
C ILE A 18 2.97 -8.06 3.45
N HIS A 19 3.54 -7.02 2.82
CA HIS A 19 3.90 -7.04 1.40
C HIS A 19 4.84 -8.20 1.09
N TYR A 20 5.90 -8.33 1.89
CA TYR A 20 6.88 -9.40 1.76
C TYR A 20 6.24 -10.79 1.86
N GLU A 21 5.41 -11.04 2.88
CA GLU A 21 4.76 -12.34 3.05
C GLU A 21 3.77 -12.65 1.91
N ILE A 22 3.06 -11.64 1.38
CA ILE A 22 2.18 -11.84 0.23
C ILE A 22 2.99 -12.17 -1.03
N LEU A 23 4.08 -11.45 -1.31
CA LEU A 23 4.95 -11.76 -2.45
C LEU A 23 5.58 -13.15 -2.32
N ARG A 24 6.01 -13.52 -1.11
CA ARG A 24 6.51 -14.86 -0.80
C ARG A 24 5.45 -15.94 -1.00
N ALA A 25 4.22 -15.70 -0.57
CA ALA A 25 3.11 -16.62 -0.81
C ALA A 25 2.80 -16.74 -2.31
N LEU A 26 2.82 -15.64 -3.06
CA LEU A 26 2.65 -15.64 -4.51
C LEU A 26 3.77 -16.42 -5.20
N SER A 27 5.03 -16.24 -4.80
CA SER A 27 6.16 -16.97 -5.40
C SER A 27 6.08 -18.48 -5.18
N GLN A 28 5.44 -18.92 -4.09
CA GLN A 28 5.19 -20.33 -3.79
C GLN A 28 3.94 -20.87 -4.50
N LEU A 29 2.89 -20.05 -4.61
CA LEU A 29 1.62 -20.43 -5.23
C LEU A 29 1.71 -20.52 -6.76
N LEU A 30 2.38 -19.56 -7.41
CA LEU A 30 2.43 -19.45 -8.87
C LEU A 30 2.96 -20.73 -9.56
N PRO A 31 4.04 -21.39 -9.09
CA PRO A 31 4.49 -22.66 -9.66
C PRO A 31 3.50 -23.82 -9.48
N MET A 32 2.70 -23.80 -8.41
CA MET A 32 1.74 -24.87 -8.08
C MET A 32 0.45 -24.80 -8.92
N LEU A 33 0.20 -23.68 -9.58
CA LEU A 33 -0.97 -23.52 -10.44
C LEU A 33 -0.80 -24.32 -11.74
N HIS A 34 -1.64 -25.33 -11.93
CA HIS A 34 -1.78 -26.10 -13.17
C HIS A 34 -2.54 -25.31 -14.25
N ILE A 35 -2.11 -24.07 -14.50
CA ILE A 35 -2.68 -23.16 -15.51
C ILE A 35 -1.62 -22.93 -16.61
N ILE A 36 -2.08 -22.62 -17.82
CA ILE A 36 -1.24 -22.21 -18.96
C ILE A 36 -0.29 -21.08 -18.53
N HIS A 37 0.99 -21.19 -18.90
CA HIS A 37 2.11 -20.35 -18.43
C HIS A 37 1.78 -18.84 -18.47
N ARG A 38 1.17 -18.36 -19.57
CA ARG A 38 0.78 -16.94 -19.73
C ARG A 38 -0.17 -16.40 -18.64
N HIS A 39 -1.05 -17.23 -18.09
CA HIS A 39 -2.02 -16.79 -17.09
C HIS A 39 -1.44 -16.70 -15.67
N ARG A 40 -0.29 -17.34 -15.40
CA ARG A 40 0.39 -17.26 -14.10
C ARG A 40 0.81 -15.81 -13.78
N ILE A 41 1.34 -15.10 -14.77
CA ILE A 41 1.74 -13.69 -14.61
C ILE A 41 0.53 -12.81 -14.27
N ALA A 42 -0.62 -13.03 -14.91
CA ALA A 42 -1.85 -12.31 -14.60
C ALA A 42 -2.30 -12.54 -13.14
N VAL A 43 -2.19 -13.78 -12.64
CA VAL A 43 -2.46 -14.10 -11.23
C VAL A 43 -1.49 -13.37 -10.31
N GLY A 44 -0.20 -13.31 -10.66
CA GLY A 44 0.81 -12.56 -9.92
C GLY A 44 0.47 -11.07 -9.82
N VAL A 45 0.10 -10.45 -10.96
CA VAL A 45 -0.31 -9.03 -11.01
C VAL A 45 -1.54 -8.78 -10.13
N LEU A 46 -2.57 -9.61 -10.25
CA LEU A 46 -3.77 -9.48 -9.41
C LEU A 46 -3.45 -9.67 -7.92
N GLY A 47 -2.58 -10.61 -7.58
CA GLY A 47 -2.10 -10.82 -6.22
C GLY A 47 -1.36 -9.59 -5.65
N ALA A 48 -0.48 -8.98 -6.44
CA ALA A 48 0.21 -7.75 -6.05
C ALA A 48 -0.75 -6.57 -5.85
N LEU A 49 -1.77 -6.43 -6.73
CA LEU A 49 -2.81 -5.42 -6.56
C LEU A 49 -3.62 -5.61 -5.26
N VAL A 50 -3.91 -6.86 -4.89
CA VAL A 50 -4.55 -7.17 -3.60
C VAL A 50 -3.64 -6.81 -2.43
N ALA A 51 -2.33 -7.08 -2.53
CA ALA A 51 -1.36 -6.68 -1.50
C ALA A 51 -1.39 -5.16 -1.27
N HIS A 52 -1.28 -4.38 -2.35
CA HIS A 52 -1.34 -2.93 -2.28
C HIS A 52 -2.67 -2.42 -1.71
N ALA A 53 -3.80 -3.03 -2.08
CA ALA A 53 -5.09 -2.67 -1.50
C ALA A 53 -5.12 -2.90 0.01
N ILE A 54 -4.58 -4.01 0.51
CA ILE A 54 -4.49 -4.29 1.96
C ILE A 54 -3.64 -3.23 2.67
N GLU A 55 -2.49 -2.88 2.11
CA GLU A 55 -1.56 -1.89 2.68
C GLU A 55 -2.20 -0.49 2.75
N ILE A 56 -2.92 -0.10 1.70
CA ILE A 56 -3.71 1.14 1.66
C ILE A 56 -4.77 1.14 2.77
N TRP A 57 -5.47 0.03 2.97
CA TRP A 57 -6.46 -0.06 4.04
C TRP A 57 -5.84 0.03 5.45
N ILE A 58 -4.60 -0.45 5.62
CA ILE A 58 -3.85 -0.29 6.87
C ILE A 58 -3.53 1.19 7.12
N PHE A 59 -2.99 1.91 6.13
CA PHE A 59 -2.74 3.34 6.27
C PHE A 59 -4.03 4.12 6.53
N ALA A 60 -5.11 3.80 5.81
CA ALA A 60 -6.43 4.40 6.03
C ALA A 60 -6.95 4.19 7.47
N ALA A 61 -6.80 2.99 8.02
CA ALA A 61 -7.16 2.70 9.41
C ALA A 61 -6.34 3.52 10.41
N VAL A 62 -5.04 3.67 10.15
CA VAL A 62 -4.17 4.53 10.96
C VAL A 62 -4.64 5.97 10.87
N TYR A 63 -4.85 6.53 9.68
CA TYR A 63 -5.38 7.89 9.52
C TYR A 63 -6.69 8.10 10.26
N TYR A 64 -7.65 7.20 10.08
CA TYR A 64 -8.97 7.33 10.70
C TYR A 64 -8.91 7.34 12.22
N TRP A 65 -8.00 6.54 12.81
CA TRP A 65 -7.72 6.59 14.24
C TRP A 65 -6.99 7.87 14.64
N MET A 66 -6.01 8.30 13.85
CA MET A 66 -5.17 9.45 14.14
C MET A 66 -5.97 10.77 14.24
N ILE A 67 -6.94 10.97 13.34
CA ILE A 67 -7.72 12.20 13.25
C ILE A 67 -8.81 12.33 14.33
N GLN A 68 -9.02 11.30 15.16
CA GLN A 68 -9.91 11.42 16.33
C GLN A 68 -9.31 12.33 17.41
N GLU A 69 -7.98 12.50 17.39
CA GLU A 69 -7.26 13.35 18.33
C GLU A 69 -6.74 14.62 17.62
N PRO A 70 -7.30 15.81 17.91
CA PRO A 70 -6.92 17.05 17.24
C PRO A 70 -5.42 17.39 17.33
N ALA A 71 -4.72 16.86 18.33
CA ALA A 71 -3.29 17.04 18.54
C ALA A 71 -2.43 16.52 17.37
N TRP A 72 -2.94 15.57 16.58
CA TRP A 72 -2.20 14.96 15.48
C TRP A 72 -2.49 15.61 14.14
N GLY A 73 -3.61 16.33 14.04
CA GLY A 73 -4.01 17.04 12.84
C GLY A 73 -5.41 16.67 12.39
N SER A 74 -5.72 17.09 11.16
CA SER A 74 -7.05 16.95 10.58
C SER A 74 -6.96 16.87 9.06
N PHE A 75 -8.00 16.33 8.43
CA PHE A 75 -8.21 16.50 7.00
C PHE A 75 -9.21 17.64 6.74
N GLN A 76 -8.96 18.40 5.68
CA GLN A 76 -9.85 19.45 5.18
C GLN A 76 -10.16 19.21 3.69
N GLY A 77 -11.07 20.02 3.12
CA GLY A 77 -11.53 19.87 1.74
C GLY A 77 -12.74 18.94 1.64
N ALA A 78 -12.73 18.02 0.68
CA ALA A 78 -13.78 17.04 0.41
C ALA A 78 -13.78 15.88 1.43
N PHE A 79 -13.70 16.20 2.73
CA PHE A 79 -13.61 15.25 3.82
C PHE A 79 -14.80 15.38 4.78
N ASN A 80 -15.61 14.32 4.90
CA ASN A 80 -16.81 14.28 5.73
C ASN A 80 -16.61 13.53 7.05
N GLY A 81 -15.39 13.10 7.37
CA GLY A 81 -15.09 12.41 8.63
C GLY A 81 -15.36 10.91 8.63
N ASN A 82 -15.72 10.31 7.49
CA ASN A 82 -16.00 8.88 7.42
C ASN A 82 -14.72 8.07 7.09
N PHE A 83 -14.75 6.77 7.39
CA PHE A 83 -13.61 5.88 7.14
C PHE A 83 -13.26 5.74 5.65
N MET A 84 -14.25 5.76 4.77
CA MET A 84 -14.05 5.63 3.33
C MET A 84 -13.33 6.84 2.72
N ASP A 85 -13.50 8.04 3.29
CA ASP A 85 -12.74 9.23 2.90
C ASP A 85 -11.24 9.04 3.24
N CYS A 86 -10.91 8.39 4.36
CA CYS A 86 -9.53 8.02 4.69
C CYS A 86 -8.98 6.94 3.75
N VAL A 87 -9.81 5.96 3.35
CA VAL A 87 -9.42 4.96 2.35
C VAL A 87 -9.13 5.61 1.01
N TYR A 88 -10.02 6.49 0.54
CA TYR A 88 -9.82 7.26 -0.68
C TYR A 88 -8.54 8.12 -0.62
N PHE A 89 -8.36 8.87 0.47
CA PHE A 89 -7.15 9.68 0.67
C PHE A 89 -5.88 8.83 0.64
N SER A 90 -5.87 7.68 1.33
CA SER A 90 -4.75 6.73 1.34
C SER A 90 -4.47 6.17 -0.04
N PHE A 91 -5.49 5.80 -0.83
CA PHE A 91 -5.31 5.41 -2.24
C PHE A 91 -4.57 6.49 -3.02
N THR A 92 -5.06 7.73 -2.98
CA THR A 92 -4.47 8.82 -3.76
C THR A 92 -3.04 9.16 -3.34
N SER A 93 -2.73 9.00 -2.04
CA SER A 93 -1.41 9.30 -1.47
C SER A 93 -0.42 8.16 -1.73
N TYR A 94 -0.80 6.92 -1.44
CA TYR A 94 0.02 5.72 -1.62
C TYR A 94 0.43 5.54 -3.10
N THR A 95 -0.50 5.75 -4.04
CA THR A 95 -0.21 5.62 -5.48
C THR A 95 0.40 6.89 -6.08
N THR A 96 0.67 7.92 -5.28
CA THR A 96 1.21 9.22 -5.72
C THR A 96 0.30 9.98 -6.72
N LEU A 97 -0.99 9.66 -6.75
CA LEU A 97 -1.96 10.28 -7.66
C LEU A 97 -2.28 11.72 -7.26
N GLY A 98 -2.53 11.94 -5.96
CA GLY A 98 -2.62 13.28 -5.36
C GLY A 98 -3.63 14.24 -5.99
N PHE A 99 -4.91 13.90 -6.04
CA PHE A 99 -5.96 14.79 -6.59
C PHE A 99 -6.05 16.15 -5.86
N GLY A 100 -5.68 16.21 -4.58
CA GLY A 100 -5.62 17.44 -3.80
C GLY A 100 -6.98 17.97 -3.34
N ASP A 101 -8.03 17.17 -3.45
CA ASP A 101 -9.37 17.47 -2.96
C ASP A 101 -9.53 17.23 -1.45
N ILE A 102 -8.70 16.36 -0.86
CA ILE A 102 -8.54 16.18 0.59
C ILE A 102 -7.12 16.57 1.00
N GLU A 103 -7.01 17.50 1.96
CA GLU A 103 -5.74 18.07 2.38
C GLU A 103 -5.38 17.70 3.83
N PRO A 104 -4.20 17.10 4.10
CA PRO A 104 -3.75 16.81 5.46
C PRO A 104 -3.12 18.04 6.13
N HIS A 105 -3.57 18.37 7.34
CA HIS A 105 -3.01 19.43 8.17
C HIS A 105 -2.48 18.88 9.50
N GLY A 106 -1.41 19.48 10.05
CA GLY A 106 -0.81 19.04 11.31
C GLY A 106 0.27 17.97 11.13
N MET A 107 0.37 17.01 12.06
CA MET A 107 1.39 15.96 12.02
C MET A 107 1.06 14.87 10.98
N VAL A 108 -0.22 14.59 10.73
CA VAL A 108 -0.67 13.57 9.75
C VAL A 108 -0.09 13.77 8.33
N ARG A 109 0.21 15.02 7.92
CA ARG A 109 0.85 15.30 6.63
C ARG A 109 2.23 14.63 6.47
N TYR A 110 2.96 14.44 7.58
CA TYR A 110 4.24 13.75 7.54
C TYR A 110 4.06 12.24 7.35
N LEU A 111 2.99 11.65 7.92
CA LEU A 111 2.63 10.27 7.63
C LEU A 111 2.24 10.12 6.16
N THR A 112 1.51 11.08 5.58
CA THR A 112 1.20 11.12 4.14
C THR A 112 2.43 11.11 3.26
N GLY A 113 3.43 11.94 3.56
CA GLY A 113 4.69 11.90 2.80
C GLY A 113 5.40 10.54 2.91
N ILE A 114 5.39 9.92 4.09
CA ILE A 114 5.98 8.60 4.31
C ILE A 114 5.20 7.49 3.62
N GLU A 115 3.87 7.55 3.62
CA GLU A 115 2.99 6.63 2.90
C GLU A 115 3.26 6.70 1.40
N SER A 116 3.30 7.90 0.80
CA SER A 116 3.60 8.06 -0.63
C SER A 116 4.96 7.46 -1.02
N LEU A 117 5.99 7.69 -0.18
CA LEU A 117 7.30 7.10 -0.40
C LEU A 117 7.27 5.57 -0.26
N THR A 118 6.58 5.07 0.76
CA THR A 118 6.44 3.63 1.02
C THR A 118 5.71 2.96 -0.14
N GLY A 119 4.59 3.51 -0.59
CA GLY A 119 3.82 2.98 -1.71
C GLY A 119 4.62 2.94 -3.01
N LEU A 120 5.38 3.99 -3.32
CA LEU A 120 6.29 3.99 -4.47
C LEU A 120 7.32 2.85 -4.40
N VAL A 121 7.93 2.63 -3.24
CA VAL A 121 8.91 1.55 -3.03
C VAL A 121 8.26 0.17 -3.17
N LEU A 122 7.09 -0.05 -2.57
CA LEU A 122 6.41 -1.35 -2.63
C LEU A 122 5.88 -1.67 -4.03
N VAL A 123 5.34 -0.68 -4.76
CA VAL A 123 4.91 -0.86 -6.16
C VAL A 123 6.10 -1.22 -7.06
N THR A 124 7.23 -0.54 -6.91
CA THR A 124 8.45 -0.85 -7.69
C THR A 124 9.07 -2.20 -7.31
N TRP A 125 8.97 -2.61 -6.04
CA TRP A 125 9.35 -3.96 -5.62
C TRP A 125 8.46 -5.03 -6.27
N SER A 126 7.14 -4.84 -6.27
CA SER A 126 6.20 -5.72 -6.96
C SER A 126 6.47 -5.83 -8.46
N ALA A 127 6.77 -4.70 -9.13
CA ALA A 127 7.15 -4.71 -10.55
C ALA A 127 8.43 -5.53 -10.79
N SER A 128 9.44 -5.40 -9.92
CA SER A 128 10.69 -6.16 -10.01
C SER A 128 10.48 -7.66 -9.77
N PHE A 129 9.63 -8.02 -8.80
CA PHE A 129 9.21 -9.39 -8.55
C PHE A 129 8.50 -10.00 -9.77
N LEU A 130 7.53 -9.28 -10.35
CA LEU A 130 6.80 -9.75 -11.51
C LEU A 130 7.70 -9.90 -12.74
N PHE A 131 8.64 -8.98 -12.93
CA PHE A 131 9.65 -9.09 -13.99
C PHE A 131 10.50 -10.36 -13.84
N TYR A 132 10.95 -10.67 -12.62
CA TYR A 132 11.69 -11.90 -12.33
C TYR A 132 10.86 -13.15 -12.63
N GLU A 133 9.59 -13.19 -12.19
CA GLU A 133 8.69 -14.31 -12.51
C GLU A 133 8.43 -14.43 -14.02
N MET A 134 8.29 -13.32 -14.74
CA MET A 134 8.13 -13.31 -16.20
C MET A 134 9.33 -13.96 -16.90
N GLN A 135 10.57 -13.61 -16.52
CA GLN A 135 11.78 -14.23 -17.09
C GLN A 135 11.79 -15.75 -16.88
N LYS A 136 11.44 -16.20 -15.67
CA LYS A 136 11.43 -17.62 -15.31
C LYS A 136 10.46 -18.46 -16.15
N TYR A 137 9.27 -17.93 -16.48
CA TYR A 137 8.26 -18.69 -17.23
C TYR A 137 8.33 -18.49 -18.75
N TRP A 138 8.93 -17.42 -19.25
CA TRP A 138 9.05 -17.22 -20.70
C TRP A 138 10.18 -18.02 -21.35
N GLU A 139 11.25 -18.33 -20.62
CA GLU A 139 12.35 -19.18 -21.14
C GLU A 139 11.98 -20.68 -21.21
N GLN A 140 10.79 -21.06 -20.72
CA GLN A 140 10.31 -22.44 -20.69
C GLN A 140 9.30 -22.77 -21.81
N ASP A 141 8.93 -21.78 -22.64
CA ASP A 141 8.17 -21.94 -23.89
C ASP A 141 9.12 -22.02 -25.10
#